data_AF-A0A662JD47-F1
#
_entry.id   AF-A0A662JD47-F1
#
_cell.length_a   1.000
_cell.length_b   1.000
_cell.length_c   1.000
_cell.angle_alpha   90.00
_cell.angle_beta   90.00
_cell.angle_gamma   90.00
#
_symmetry.space_group_name_H-M   'P 1'
#
loop_
_entity.id
_entity.type
_entity.pdbx_description
1 polymer ?
#
loop_
_entity_poly.entity_id
_entity_poly.type
_entity_poly.pdbx_seq_one_letter_code
_entity_poly.pdbx_strand_id
1 'polypeptide(L)'
;MSRGGRRSMGRRFSDQELKDIIDMLFKHFNKPWILESEFKPYLQAKGFTEEEIEEIWGQAYDKGLILISSTPVNGDYEFTIVKPEEEEEEIDP
;
A
#
# COMPACT_ATOMS: atom_id res chain seq x y z
N MET A 1 2.28 -38.85 0.62
CA MET A 1 3.09 -37.62 0.54
C MET A 1 2.15 -36.44 0.32
N SER A 2 1.66 -35.83 1.40
CA SER A 2 0.85 -34.61 1.30
C SER A 2 1.80 -33.41 1.23
N ARG A 3 1.89 -32.77 0.06
CA ARG A 3 2.50 -31.44 -0.04
C ARG A 3 1.53 -30.46 0.62
N GLY A 4 1.78 -30.13 1.88
CA GLY A 4 1.13 -29.00 2.52
C GLY A 4 1.46 -27.74 1.72
N GLY A 5 0.43 -27.12 1.13
CA GLY A 5 0.57 -25.80 0.56
C GLY A 5 1.04 -24.86 1.66
N ARG A 6 2.23 -24.27 1.50
CA ARG A 6 2.63 -23.12 2.30
C ARG A 6 1.66 -22.00 1.95
N ARG A 7 0.61 -21.84 2.75
CA ARG A 7 -0.03 -20.53 2.88
C ARG A 7 1.08 -19.64 3.42
N SER A 8 1.47 -18.60 2.69
CA SER A 8 2.22 -17.51 3.32
C SER A 8 1.44 -17.13 4.58
N MET A 9 2.06 -17.24 5.74
CA MET A 9 1.48 -16.77 6.99
C MET A 9 1.92 -15.32 7.17
N GLY A 10 1.63 -14.51 6.15
CA GLY A 10 1.96 -13.10 6.13
C GLY A 10 1.34 -12.39 7.33
N ARG A 11 2.06 -11.43 7.88
CA ARG A 11 1.61 -10.66 9.04
C ARG A 11 0.30 -9.98 8.69
N ARG A 12 -0.74 -10.22 9.49
CA ARG A 12 -2.01 -9.48 9.39
C ARG A 12 -1.88 -8.17 10.15
N PHE A 13 -2.05 -7.07 9.45
CA PHE A 13 -2.12 -5.74 10.02
C PHE A 13 -3.57 -5.41 10.35
N SER A 14 -3.79 -4.74 11.48
CA SER A 14 -5.09 -4.17 11.78
C SER A 14 -5.43 -3.01 10.84
N ASP A 15 -6.72 -2.69 10.71
CA ASP A 15 -7.19 -1.57 9.88
C ASP A 15 -6.55 -0.25 10.32
N GLN A 16 -6.36 -0.06 11.63
CA GLN A 16 -5.72 1.14 12.17
C GLN A 16 -4.22 1.19 11.84
N GLU A 17 -3.50 0.06 11.98
CA GLU A 17 -2.08 0.01 11.57
C GLU A 17 -1.90 0.34 10.09
N LEU A 18 -2.75 -0.20 9.22
CA LEU A 18 -2.71 0.08 7.80
C LEU A 18 -2.97 1.56 7.52
N LYS A 19 -4.01 2.15 8.13
CA LYS A 19 -4.30 3.59 8.02
C LYS A 19 -3.13 4.45 8.47
N ASP A 20 -2.55 4.16 9.63
CA ASP A 20 -1.43 4.91 10.19
C ASP A 20 -0.19 4.83 9.26
N ILE A 21 0.08 3.66 8.69
CA ILE A 21 1.19 3.46 7.74
C ILE A 21 0.94 4.24 6.44
N ILE A 22 -0.25 4.13 5.85
CA ILE A 22 -0.62 4.84 4.63
C ILE A 22 -0.57 6.36 4.86
N ASP A 23 -1.14 6.86 5.95
CA ASP A 23 -1.09 8.29 6.28
C ASP A 23 0.33 8.79 6.52
N MET A 24 1.17 7.99 7.17
CA MET A 24 2.59 8.30 7.32
C MET A 24 3.30 8.42 5.96
N LEU A 25 3.02 7.53 5.00
CA LEU A 25 3.60 7.58 3.66
C LEU A 25 3.19 8.86 2.93
N PHE A 26 1.88 9.11 2.81
CA PHE A 26 1.37 10.27 2.09
C PHE A 26 1.75 11.60 2.76
N LYS A 27 1.86 11.62 4.09
CA LYS A 27 2.39 12.79 4.81
C LYS A 27 3.87 13.02 4.57
N HIS A 28 4.67 11.95 4.49
CA HIS A 28 6.12 12.05 4.26
C HIS A 28 6.45 12.53 2.85
N PHE A 29 5.86 11.89 1.85
CA PHE A 29 6.14 12.20 0.44
C PHE A 29 5.41 13.45 -0.04
N ASN A 30 4.27 13.79 0.58
CA ASN A 30 3.43 14.94 0.23
C ASN A 30 3.10 15.00 -1.27
N LYS A 31 2.68 13.86 -1.81
CA LYS A 31 2.32 13.66 -3.22
C LYS A 31 0.99 12.95 -3.34
N PRO A 32 0.21 13.21 -4.42
CA PRO A 32 -1.03 12.49 -4.69
C PRO A 32 -0.82 11.00 -5.02
N TRP A 33 0.36 10.63 -5.53
CA TRP A 33 0.77 9.24 -5.79
C TRP A 33 2.22 9.02 -5.35
N ILE A 34 2.55 7.79 -4.97
CA ILE A 34 3.88 7.39 -4.51
C ILE A 34 4.32 6.14 -5.26
N LEU A 35 5.53 6.15 -5.81
CA LEU A 35 6.10 5.02 -6.53
C LEU A 35 6.53 3.91 -5.57
N GLU A 36 6.48 2.66 -6.02
CA GLU A 36 7.06 1.53 -5.28
C GLU A 36 8.54 1.76 -4.97
N SER A 37 9.29 2.27 -5.93
CA SER A 37 10.70 2.66 -5.77
C SER A 37 10.92 3.72 -4.68
N GLU A 38 9.89 4.50 -4.32
CA GLU A 38 9.93 5.47 -3.23
C GLU A 38 9.53 4.86 -1.89
N PHE A 39 8.37 4.20 -1.80
CA PHE A 39 7.85 3.75 -0.50
C PHE A 39 8.54 2.50 0.04
N LYS A 40 9.00 1.56 -0.81
CA LYS A 40 9.65 0.31 -0.34
C LYS A 40 10.89 0.62 0.49
N PRO A 41 11.88 1.38 -0.02
CA PRO A 41 13.08 1.71 0.75
C PRO A 41 12.76 2.49 2.04
N TYR A 42 11.75 3.37 2.00
CA TYR A 42 11.32 4.14 3.17
C TYR A 42 10.74 3.25 4.28
N LEU A 43 9.91 2.27 3.94
CA LEU A 43 9.37 1.31 4.91
C LEU A 43 10.45 0.35 5.42
N GLN A 44 11.39 -0.09 4.56
CA GLN A 44 12.54 -0.88 4.98
C GLN A 44 13.41 -0.15 6.01
N ALA A 45 13.67 1.15 5.79
CA ALA A 45 14.40 1.98 6.75
C ALA A 45 13.67 2.14 8.10
N LYS A 46 12.35 1.89 8.14
CA LYS A 46 11.53 1.85 9.36
C LYS A 46 11.46 0.47 10.01
N GLY A 47 12.12 -0.54 9.43
CA GLY A 47 12.22 -1.88 9.99
C GLY A 47 11.20 -2.88 9.46
N PHE A 48 10.40 -2.52 8.45
CA PHE A 48 9.53 -3.48 7.78
C PHE A 48 10.35 -4.38 6.84
N THR A 49 10.08 -5.67 6.89
CA THR A 49 10.63 -6.63 5.93
C THR A 49 9.95 -6.49 4.57
N GLU A 50 10.56 -7.05 3.51
CA GLU A 50 9.94 -7.06 2.19
C GLU A 50 8.57 -7.77 2.20
N GLU A 51 8.48 -8.94 2.84
CA GLU A 51 7.22 -9.68 3.01
C GLU A 51 6.16 -8.86 3.76
N GLU A 52 6.54 -8.11 4.80
CA GLU A 52 5.60 -7.22 5.49
C GLU A 52 5.14 -6.06 4.61
N ILE A 53 6.00 -5.52 3.75
CA ILE A 53 5.62 -4.46 2.82
C ILE A 53 4.64 -4.99 1.78
N GLU A 54 4.84 -6.22 1.29
CA GLU A 54 3.90 -6.89 0.40
C GLU A 54 2.53 -7.12 1.08
N GLU A 55 2.54 -7.49 2.35
CA GLU A 55 1.31 -7.64 3.14
C GLU A 55 0.61 -6.30 3.40
N ILE A 56 1.37 -5.23 3.70
CA ILE A 56 0.82 -3.89 3.92
C ILE A 56 0.08 -3.40 2.68
N TRP A 57 0.71 -3.43 1.51
CA TRP A 57 0.05 -2.94 0.29
C TRP A 57 -1.17 -3.80 -0.07
N GLY A 58 -1.10 -5.10 0.17
CA GLY A 58 -2.10 -6.06 -0.34
C GLY A 58 -3.36 -5.91 0.48
N GLN A 59 -3.18 -5.89 1.80
CA GLN A 59 -4.27 -5.67 2.74
C GLN A 59 -4.83 -4.25 2.63
N ALA A 60 -4.00 -3.22 2.37
CA ALA A 60 -4.49 -1.86 2.18
C ALA A 60 -5.32 -1.72 0.90
N TYR A 61 -4.89 -2.35 -0.21
CA TYR A 61 -5.65 -2.38 -1.45
C TYR A 61 -6.98 -3.14 -1.30
N ASP A 62 -6.95 -4.35 -0.72
CA ASP A 62 -8.15 -5.16 -0.50
C ASP A 62 -9.19 -4.45 0.38
N LYS A 63 -8.73 -3.54 1.24
CA LYS A 63 -9.57 -2.72 2.13
C LYS A 63 -9.97 -1.37 1.52
N GLY A 64 -9.54 -1.05 0.31
CA GLY A 64 -9.80 0.23 -0.35
C GLY A 64 -9.14 1.43 0.32
N LEU A 65 -8.07 1.23 1.10
CA LEU A 65 -7.29 2.32 1.72
C LEU A 65 -6.34 2.99 0.72
N ILE A 66 -6.01 2.29 -0.37
CA ILE A 66 -5.22 2.77 -1.50
C ILE A 66 -5.80 2.25 -2.81
N LEU A 67 -5.51 2.95 -3.88
CA LEU A 67 -5.63 2.46 -5.26
C LEU A 67 -4.24 2.12 -5.80
N ILE A 68 -4.20 1.11 -6.67
CA ILE A 68 -3.00 0.69 -7.38
C ILE A 68 -3.09 1.19 -8.83
N SER A 69 -2.00 1.80 -9.31
CA SER A 69 -1.87 2.23 -10.71
C SER A 69 -0.46 1.98 -11.24
N SER A 70 -0.28 2.10 -12.55
CA SER A 70 1.02 2.07 -13.22
C SER A 70 1.32 3.44 -13.81
N THR A 71 2.42 4.05 -13.39
CA THR A 71 2.85 5.38 -13.84
C THR A 71 4.04 5.25 -14.79
N PRO A 72 4.03 5.91 -15.96
CA PRO A 72 5.18 5.90 -16.85
C PRO A 72 6.33 6.72 -16.24
N VAL A 73 7.50 6.09 -16.11
CA VAL A 73 8.73 6.70 -15.61
C VAL A 73 9.87 6.34 -16.56
N ASN A 74 10.50 7.36 -17.16
CA ASN A 74 11.66 7.22 -18.07
C ASN A 74 11.50 6.22 -19.24
N GLY A 75 10.27 6.00 -19.72
CA GLY A 75 9.98 5.06 -20.81
C GLY A 75 9.59 3.65 -20.37
N ASP A 76 9.67 3.37 -19.06
CA ASP A 76 9.14 2.18 -18.42
C ASP A 76 7.87 2.51 -17.63
N TYR A 77 7.22 1.48 -17.06
CA TYR A 77 6.09 1.64 -16.14
C TYR A 77 6.49 1.19 -14.75
N GLU A 78 6.25 2.05 -13.77
CA GLU A 78 6.46 1.77 -12.35
C GLU A 78 5.13 1.68 -11.62
N PHE A 79 5.10 0.81 -10.61
CA PHE A 79 3.94 0.63 -9.76
C PHE A 79 3.78 1.84 -8.82
N THR A 80 2.53 2.28 -8.63
CA THR A 80 2.20 3.44 -7.80
C THR A 80 1.01 3.15 -6.88
N ILE A 81 1.09 3.68 -5.67
CA ILE A 81 -0.05 3.79 -4.75
C ILE A 81 -0.63 5.20 -4.81
N VAL A 82 -1.95 5.30 -4.73
CA VAL A 82 -2.71 6.55 -4.76
C VAL A 82 -3.70 6.54 -3.60
N LYS A 83 -3.95 7.68 -2.96
CA LYS A 83 -5.06 7.79 -2.02
C LYS A 83 -6.38 7.72 -2.80
N PRO A 84 -7.37 6.91 -2.37
CA PRO A 84 -8.70 7.00 -2.93
C PRO A 84 -9.24 8.42 -2.70
N GLU A 85 -9.98 8.95 -3.66
CA GLU A 85 -10.75 10.17 -3.43
C GLU A 85 -11.75 9.86 -2.31
N GLU A 86 -11.83 10.74 -1.30
CA GLU A 86 -12.95 10.67 -0.35
C GLU A 86 -14.20 10.94 -1.19
N GLU A 87 -15.01 9.91 -1.46
CA GLU A 87 -16.36 10.12 -1.95
C GLU A 87 -17.04 10.99 -0.90
N GLU A 88 -17.22 12.28 -1.20
CA GLU A 88 -18.21 13.10 -0.50
C GLU A 88 -19.52 12.32 -0.66
N GLU A 89 -20.02 11.71 0.42
CA GLU A 89 -21.39 11.20 0.45
C GLU A 89 -22.28 12.37 0.00
N GLU A 90 -22.80 12.31 -1.23
CA GLU A 90 -23.86 13.19 -1.65
C GLU A 90 -25.02 12.96 -0.69
N ILE A 91 -25.12 13.83 0.32
CA ILE A 91 -26.27 13.90 1.20
C ILE A 91 -27.39 14.44 0.31
N ASP A 92 -28.09 13.56 -0.38
CA ASP A 92 -29.28 13.90 -1.18
C ASP A 92 -30.32 14.54 -0.21
N PRO A 93 -30.64 15.84 -0.36
CA PRO A 93 -31.41 16.60 0.63
C PRO A 93 -32.91 16.26 0.66
#